data_AF-A0A9X7UBK8-F1
#
_entry.id   AF-A0A9X7UBK8-F1
#
_cell.length_a   1.000
_cell.length_b   1.000
_cell.length_c   1.000
_cell.angle_alpha   90.00
_cell.angle_beta   90.00
_cell.angle_gamma   90.00
#
_symmetry.space_group_name_H-M   'P 1'
#
loop_
_entity.id
_entity.type
_entity.pdbx_description
1 polymer ?
#
loop_
_entity_poly.entity_id
_entity_poly.type
_entity_poly.pdbx_seq_one_letter_code
_entity_poly.pdbx_strand_id
1 'polypeptide(L)'
;MEKAEGLPVAGYRAQGEQAIATVNHFKEVEERLLRDIDAMRDTAEGPRFDPRWLSIAQTTLEQGFMALNRAVFQPSRIRLPGDEKPE
;
A
#
# COMPACT_ATOMS: atom_id res chain seq x y z
N MET A 1 17.56 -16.06 12.28
CA MET A 1 16.67 -15.16 11.51
C MET A 1 15.37 -15.11 12.29
N GLU A 2 15.19 -14.07 13.10
CA GLU A 2 13.94 -13.85 13.83
C GLU A 2 12.85 -13.46 12.82
N LYS A 3 11.71 -14.13 12.90
CA LYS A 3 10.52 -13.73 12.15
C LYS A 3 9.86 -12.66 13.00
N ALA A 4 9.72 -11.44 12.47
CA ALA A 4 8.82 -10.47 13.08
C ALA A 4 7.43 -11.11 13.15
N GLU A 5 6.84 -11.17 14.34
CA GLU A 5 5.43 -11.55 14.50
C GLU A 5 4.62 -10.65 13.57
N GLY A 6 4.04 -11.23 12.52
CA GLY A 6 3.30 -10.47 11.52
C GLY A 6 2.22 -9.64 12.19
N LEU A 7 1.83 -8.53 11.56
CA LEU A 7 0.59 -7.83 11.94
C LEU A 7 -0.53 -8.87 12.06
N PRO A 8 -1.29 -8.93 13.17
CA PRO A 8 -2.24 -10.00 13.46
C PRO A 8 -3.49 -9.89 12.57
N VAL A 9 -3.29 -10.02 11.25
CA VAL A 9 -4.30 -9.87 10.21
C VAL A 9 -4.37 -11.19 9.47
N ALA A 10 -5.53 -11.84 9.57
CA ALA A 10 -5.79 -13.10 8.89
C ALA A 10 -5.51 -12.99 7.38
N GLY A 11 -4.77 -13.96 6.83
CA GLY A 11 -4.41 -14.01 5.42
C GLY A 11 -3.04 -13.42 5.07
N TYR A 12 -2.37 -12.71 5.98
CA TYR A 12 -0.96 -12.35 5.83
C TYR A 12 -0.07 -13.52 6.22
N ARG A 13 0.91 -13.85 5.36
CA ARG A 13 1.95 -14.83 5.68
C ARG A 13 2.96 -14.21 6.64
N ALA A 14 3.65 -15.04 7.42
CA ALA A 14 4.80 -14.58 8.20
C ALA A 14 5.83 -13.93 7.26
N GLN A 15 6.08 -12.64 7.45
CA GLN A 15 6.97 -11.87 6.59
C GLN A 15 8.39 -11.94 7.12
N GLY A 16 9.37 -12.14 6.24
CA GLY A 16 10.77 -11.95 6.59
C GLY A 16 11.09 -10.47 6.81
N GLU A 17 12.14 -10.17 7.57
CA GLU A 17 12.62 -8.80 7.80
C GLU A 17 12.82 -8.03 6.48
N GLN A 18 13.30 -8.70 5.44
CA GLN A 18 13.48 -8.11 4.11
C GLN A 18 12.17 -7.63 3.45
N ALA A 19 11.08 -8.40 3.61
CA ALA A 19 9.78 -8.02 3.05
C ALA A 19 9.22 -6.78 3.76
N ILE A 20 9.37 -6.72 5.09
CA ILE A 20 8.98 -5.57 5.91
C ILE A 20 9.80 -4.34 5.52
N ALA A 21 11.12 -4.47 5.42
CA ALA A 21 12.00 -3.38 5.00
C ALA A 21 11.63 -2.85 3.60
N THR A 22 11.30 -3.75 2.67
CA THR A 22 10.90 -3.39 1.30
C THR A 22 9.58 -2.60 1.29
N VAL A 23 8.58 -3.04 2.05
CA VAL A 23 7.29 -2.31 2.14
C VAL A 23 7.44 -0.98 2.86
N ASN A 24 8.25 -0.91 3.92
CA ASN A 24 8.54 0.36 4.59
C ASN A 24 9.21 1.35 3.64
N HIS A 25 10.14 0.88 2.80
CA HIS A 25 10.73 1.72 1.76
C HIS A 25 9.68 2.24 0.77
N PHE A 26 8.79 1.37 0.27
CA PHE A 26 7.70 1.80 -0.61
C PHE A 26 6.76 2.81 0.05
N LYS A 27 6.45 2.64 1.35
CA LYS A 27 5.65 3.59 2.12
C LYS A 27 6.29 4.97 2.23
N GLU A 28 7.62 5.01 2.41
CA GLU A 28 8.34 6.27 2.44
C GLU A 28 8.28 7.00 1.09
N VAL A 29 8.45 6.27 -0.02
CA VAL A 29 8.38 6.86 -1.37
C VAL A 29 6.96 7.35 -1.69
N GLU A 30 5.94 6.56 -1.34
CA GLU A 30 4.52 6.93 -1.47
C GLU A 30 4.23 8.27 -0.77
N GLU A 31 4.58 8.37 0.51
CA GLU A 31 4.34 9.58 1.32
C GLU A 31 5.04 10.81 0.75
N ARG A 32 6.27 10.68 0.25
CA ARG A 32 7.01 11.79 -0.38
C ARG A 32 6.27 12.33 -1.60
N LEU A 33 5.79 11.44 -2.48
CA LEU A 33 5.05 11.84 -3.68
C LEU A 33 3.68 12.44 -3.35
N LEU A 34 2.99 11.92 -2.33
CA LEU A 34 1.71 12.48 -1.88
C LEU A 34 1.88 13.91 -1.35
N ARG A 35 2.96 14.18 -0.59
CA ARG A 35 3.27 15.55 -0.14
C ARG A 35 3.59 16.51 -1.27
N ASP A 36 4.23 16.04 -2.33
CA ASP A 36 4.46 16.85 -3.52
C ASP A 36 3.11 17.23 -4.18
N ILE A 37 2.16 16.30 -4.24
CA ILE A 37 0.79 16.56 -4.74
C ILE A 37 0.06 17.54 -3.82
N ASP A 38 0.19 17.40 -2.49
CA ASP A 38 -0.38 18.35 -1.53
C ASP A 38 0.19 19.76 -1.73
N ALA A 39 1.50 19.89 -1.86
CA ALA A 39 2.15 21.17 -2.12
C ALA A 39 1.73 21.80 -3.45
N MET A 40 1.49 20.98 -4.49
CA MET A 40 0.94 21.45 -5.76
C MET A 40 -0.52 21.91 -5.63
N ARG A 41 -1.30 21.27 -4.76
CA ARG A 41 -2.71 21.64 -4.52
C ARG A 41 -2.82 22.91 -3.70
N ASP A 42 -1.97 23.08 -2.69
CA ASP A 42 -2.04 24.14 -1.68
C ASP A 42 -1.16 25.36 -2.02
N THR A 43 -0.87 25.58 -3.31
CA THR A 43 -0.01 26.70 -3.74
C THR A 43 -0.60 28.05 -3.33
N ALA A 44 0.21 28.85 -2.62
CA ALA A 44 -0.20 30.17 -2.09
C ALA A 44 -0.62 31.19 -3.15
N GLU A 45 -0.21 30.97 -4.41
CA GLU A 45 -0.50 31.87 -5.56
C GLU A 45 -1.86 31.59 -6.22
N GLY A 46 -2.69 30.69 -5.67
CA GLY A 46 -3.97 30.25 -6.27
C GLY A 46 -3.82 29.00 -7.16
N PRO A 47 -4.90 28.51 -7.77
CA PRO A 47 -4.88 27.23 -8.50
C PRO A 47 -4.01 27.31 -9.76
N ARG A 48 -2.77 26.81 -9.64
CA ARG A 48 -1.77 26.75 -10.73
C ARG A 48 -1.86 25.46 -11.55
N PHE A 49 -2.37 24.40 -10.95
CA PHE A 49 -2.44 23.06 -11.54
C PHE A 49 -3.89 22.59 -11.63
N ASP A 50 -4.20 21.75 -12.63
CA ASP A 50 -5.54 21.18 -12.79
C ASP A 50 -5.84 20.20 -11.63
N PRO A 51 -6.82 20.50 -10.76
CA PRO A 51 -7.12 19.68 -9.60
C PRO A 51 -7.62 18.28 -9.97
N ARG A 52 -8.24 18.10 -11.15
CA ARG A 52 -8.70 16.79 -11.61
C ARG A 52 -7.51 15.88 -11.88
N TRP A 53 -6.45 16.39 -12.50
CA TRP A 53 -5.26 15.60 -12.79
C TRP A 53 -4.44 15.29 -11.54
N LEU A 54 -4.39 16.21 -10.56
CA LEU A 54 -3.79 15.92 -9.24
C LEU A 54 -4.49 14.77 -8.52
N SER A 55 -5.83 14.78 -8.48
CA SER A 55 -6.61 13.69 -7.89
C SER A 55 -6.39 12.35 -8.61
N ILE A 56 -6.31 12.35 -9.94
CA ILE A 56 -6.00 11.13 -10.72
C ILE A 56 -4.62 10.60 -10.36
N ALA A 57 -3.62 11.48 -10.27
CA ALA A 57 -2.25 11.10 -9.91
C ALA A 57 -2.21 10.48 -8.51
N GLN A 58 -2.83 11.14 -7.52
CA GLN A 58 -2.92 10.65 -6.15
C GLN A 58 -3.52 9.23 -6.10
N THR A 59 -4.71 9.04 -6.65
CA THR A 59 -5.39 7.73 -6.62
C THR A 59 -4.58 6.64 -7.34
N THR A 60 -3.95 6.97 -8.47
CA THR A 60 -3.17 6.00 -9.24
C THR A 60 -1.90 5.58 -8.51
N LEU A 61 -1.23 6.51 -7.83
CA LEU A 61 -0.06 6.23 -7.01
C LEU A 61 -0.44 5.34 -5.82
N GLU A 62 -1.48 5.70 -5.06
CA GLU A 62 -1.97 4.91 -3.92
C GLU A 62 -2.32 3.46 -4.36
N GLN A 63 -2.99 3.31 -5.51
CA GLN A 63 -3.28 1.98 -6.07
C GLN A 63 -2.01 1.22 -6.48
N GLY A 64 -1.04 1.91 -7.10
CA GLY A 64 0.24 1.34 -7.49
C GLY A 64 1.05 0.84 -6.29
N PHE A 65 1.17 1.65 -5.23
CA PHE A 65 1.85 1.26 -3.99
C PHE A 65 1.11 0.15 -3.25
N MET A 66 -0.22 0.16 -3.23
CA MET A 66 -1.00 -0.97 -2.74
C MET A 66 -0.67 -2.26 -3.51
N ALA A 67 -0.60 -2.21 -4.84
CA ALA A 67 -0.26 -3.36 -5.66
C ALA A 67 1.18 -3.86 -5.41
N LEU A 68 2.16 -2.96 -5.27
CA LEU A 68 3.54 -3.29 -4.91
C LEU A 68 3.62 -3.99 -3.54
N ASN A 69 2.97 -3.44 -2.53
CA ASN A 69 2.94 -4.02 -1.19
C ASN A 69 2.30 -5.42 -1.19
N ARG A 70 1.25 -5.63 -1.99
CA ARG A 70 0.62 -6.95 -2.18
C ARG A 70 1.53 -7.93 -2.94
N ALA A 71 2.34 -7.46 -3.88
CA ALA A 71 3.32 -8.30 -4.58
C ALA A 71 4.42 -8.81 -3.63
N VAL A 72 4.82 -7.98 -2.65
CA VAL A 72 5.77 -8.37 -1.60
C VAL A 72 5.13 -9.30 -0.58
N PHE A 73 3.99 -8.90 -0.01
CA PHE A 73 3.39 -9.62 1.12
C PHE A 73 2.57 -10.85 0.74
N GLN A 74 2.14 -10.95 -0.52
CA GLN A 74 1.44 -12.12 -1.09
C GLN A 74 0.34 -12.68 -0.18
N PRO A 75 -0.67 -11.86 0.18
CA PRO A 75 -1.74 -12.31 1.06
C PRO A 75 -2.52 -13.46 0.43
N SER A 76 -2.85 -14.47 1.24
CA SER A 76 -3.65 -15.62 0.81
C SER A 76 -5.12 -15.47 1.22
N ARG A 77 -6.01 -16.15 0.50
CA ARG A 77 -7.41 -16.29 0.92
C ARG A 77 -7.47 -17.00 2.26
N ILE A 78 -8.37 -16.54 3.14
CA ILE A 78 -8.68 -17.21 4.40
C ILE A 78 -9.73 -18.29 4.15
N ARG A 79 -9.73 -19.35 4.97
CA ARG A 79 -10.82 -20.32 5.00
C ARG A 79 -11.99 -19.76 5.80
N LEU A 80 -13.20 -19.94 5.30
CA LEU A 80 -14.43 -19.62 6.01
C LEU A 80 -15.12 -20.90 6.52
N PRO A 81 -15.96 -20.81 7.56
CA PRO A 81 -16.84 -21.91 7.93
C PRO A 81 -17.69 -22.34 6.71
N GLY A 82 -17.63 -23.62 6.32
CA GLY A 82 -18.35 -24.17 5.16
C GLY A 82 -17.54 -24.35 3.88
N ASP A 83 -16.23 -24.03 3.85
CA ASP A 83 -15.34 -24.31 2.71
C ASP A 83 -14.94 -25.80 2.58
N GLU A 84 -15.40 -26.67 3.48
CA GLU A 84 -15.21 -28.12 3.38
C GLU A 84 -16.06 -28.65 2.22
N LYS A 85 -15.40 -29.28 1.23
CA LYS A 85 -16.11 -29.98 0.15
C LYS A 85 -17.02 -31.04 0.79
N PRO A 86 -18.33 -31.08 0.46
CA PRO A 86 -19.15 -32.24 0.78
C PRO A 86 -18.49 -33.47 0.14
N GLU A 87 -18.36 -34.56 0.91
CA GLU A 87 -17.87 -35.86 0.44
C GLU A 87 -18.72 -36.42 -0.71
#